data_AF-A0AAN8J7I7-F1
#
_entry.id   AF-A0AAN8J7I7-F1
#
_cell.length_a   1.000
_cell.length_b   1.000
_cell.length_c   1.000
_cell.angle_alpha   90.00
_cell.angle_beta   90.00
_cell.angle_gamma   90.00
#
_symmetry.space_group_name_H-M   'P 1'
#
loop_
_entity.id
_entity.type
_entity.pdbx_description
1 polymer ?
#
loop_
_entity_poly.entity_id
_entity_poly.type
_entity_poly.pdbx_seq_one_letter_code
_entity_poly.pdbx_strand_id
1 'polypeptide(L)'
;MLTHVTYKRDQLLSKCCSNILSKADCDTLKSLTCDIIKRKKTSRGCSSGGNRRRKIKDDCFRSNSGTVNFTNFSYLTQVKDSPARELLNSTVSLLNARSVKHKTIELNDFICEHDLDILAVTEIWLGANDDAVFVPDAYFIQHKPRHSRNGGGLALIYKNLFELQTQNQTSYSSFEYLDCIVDSLSSAFRIDVLYRPPDNRLKSKFIDEFSDLINQLAKCSLELVILGDFNCHVDNINDKFSFQFCELLQVHSLIQHVNTTTHNQGHTLDLVITRQKHLINNLSVRDKLLSDHFPIILNLNIRKEQFETRQISFRKFKSLNDADLSSSLCSSNLNSIYQINDVNSKAAYFNKCVQNIIDDLAPIHTKIFRLRPSAP
;
A
#
# COMPACT_ATOMS: atom_id res chain seq x y z
N MET A 1 8.56 17.22 4.18
CA MET A 1 9.64 17.58 3.24
C MET A 1 10.98 17.13 3.80
N LEU A 2 11.47 15.95 3.42
CA LEU A 2 12.85 15.55 3.66
C LEU A 2 13.65 15.96 2.44
N THR A 3 14.50 16.97 2.56
CA THR A 3 15.41 17.40 1.50
C THR A 3 16.44 16.29 1.26
N HIS A 4 16.24 15.53 0.18
CA HIS A 4 17.23 14.56 -0.30
C HIS A 4 18.46 15.31 -0.82
N VAL A 5 19.48 15.47 0.03
CA VAL A 5 20.79 15.93 -0.42
C VAL A 5 21.51 14.75 -1.07
N THR A 6 21.60 14.80 -2.39
CA THR A 6 22.39 13.91 -3.25
C THR A 6 23.83 14.41 -3.28
N TYR A 7 24.77 13.61 -2.75
CA TYR A 7 26.19 13.91 -2.90
C TYR A 7 26.67 13.40 -4.26
N LYS A 8 27.32 14.28 -5.05
CA LYS A 8 27.96 13.89 -6.31
C LYS A 8 29.30 13.21 -6.02
N ARG A 9 29.70 12.27 -6.89
CA ARG A 9 30.95 11.48 -6.85
C ARG A 9 32.19 12.30 -6.45
N ASP A 10 32.26 13.54 -6.94
CA ASP A 10 33.41 14.42 -6.74
C ASP A 10 33.48 15.01 -5.32
N GLN A 11 32.35 15.06 -4.60
CA GLN A 11 32.28 15.55 -3.22
C GLN A 11 32.78 14.50 -2.21
N LEU A 12 32.61 13.21 -2.52
CA LEU A 12 33.17 12.10 -1.73
C LEU A 12 34.69 12.01 -1.93
N LEU A 13 35.17 12.18 -3.17
CA LEU A 13 36.61 12.19 -3.47
C LEU A 13 37.34 13.37 -2.82
N SER A 14 36.74 14.56 -2.83
CA SER A 14 37.29 15.76 -2.17
C SER A 14 37.54 15.53 -0.67
N LYS A 15 36.60 14.88 0.03
CA LYS A 15 36.71 14.57 1.46
C LYS A 15 37.71 13.47 1.78
N CYS A 16 37.82 12.45 0.93
CA CYS A 16 38.85 11.41 1.10
C CYS A 16 40.26 11.98 0.84
N CYS A 17 40.44 12.82 -0.18
CA CYS A 17 41.75 13.40 -0.51
C CYS A 17 42.23 14.44 0.52
N SER A 18 41.33 15.18 1.17
CA SER A 18 41.72 16.17 2.19
C SER A 18 42.23 15.56 3.49
N ASN A 19 41.87 14.31 3.80
CA ASN A 19 42.20 13.65 5.05
C ASN A 19 43.37 12.65 4.95
N ILE A 20 43.82 12.31 3.74
CA ILE A 20 44.79 11.22 3.51
C ILE A 20 46.22 11.70 3.26
N LEU A 21 46.47 12.98 2.91
CA LEU A 21 47.76 13.36 2.32
C LEU A 21 48.46 14.52 3.04
N SER A 22 49.72 14.28 3.41
CA SER A 22 50.67 15.35 3.71
C SER A 22 50.91 16.20 2.45
N LYS A 23 51.34 17.46 2.62
CA LYS A 23 51.52 18.45 1.54
C LYS A 23 52.38 17.96 0.37
N ALA A 24 53.25 16.97 0.57
CA ALA A 24 54.16 16.43 -0.45
C ALA A 24 53.49 15.48 -1.46
N ASP A 25 52.45 14.75 -1.07
CA ASP A 25 51.78 13.78 -1.94
C ASP A 25 50.65 14.40 -2.80
N CYS A 26 50.28 15.64 -2.49
CA CYS A 26 49.23 16.37 -3.20
C CYS A 26 49.69 16.80 -4.60
N ASP A 27 50.99 17.06 -4.81
CA ASP A 27 51.51 17.56 -6.08
C ASP A 27 51.70 16.43 -7.12
N THR A 28 51.98 15.21 -6.66
CA THR A 28 52.05 14.00 -7.51
C THR A 28 50.67 13.59 -8.02
N LEU A 29 49.61 13.79 -7.23
CA LEU A 29 48.22 13.57 -7.66
C LEU A 29 47.65 14.73 -8.48
N LYS A 30 48.09 15.97 -8.24
CA LYS A 30 47.78 17.11 -9.14
C LYS A 30 48.40 16.92 -10.53
N SER A 31 49.59 16.33 -10.65
CA SER A 31 50.16 16.04 -11.98
C SER A 31 49.33 14.97 -12.71
N LEU A 32 48.89 13.93 -12.01
CA LEU A 32 48.01 12.88 -12.57
C LEU A 32 46.60 13.37 -12.92
N THR A 33 46.07 14.38 -12.21
CA THR A 33 44.76 14.97 -12.51
C THR A 33 44.83 16.08 -13.58
N CYS A 34 45.92 16.85 -13.65
CA CYS A 34 46.10 17.88 -14.68
C CYS A 34 46.20 17.30 -16.10
N ASP A 35 46.82 16.13 -16.28
CA ASP A 35 46.88 15.47 -17.58
C ASP A 35 45.51 14.95 -18.07
N ILE A 36 44.58 14.71 -17.15
CA ILE A 36 43.20 14.31 -17.45
C ILE A 36 42.31 15.54 -17.74
N ILE A 37 42.71 16.76 -17.32
CA ILE A 37 41.94 18.01 -17.45
C ILE A 37 42.36 18.86 -18.68
N LYS A 38 42.81 18.25 -19.78
CA LYS A 38 42.87 18.98 -21.07
C LYS A 38 41.45 19.21 -21.63
N ARG A 39 40.87 20.33 -21.17
CA ARG A 39 39.60 20.93 -21.60
C ARG A 39 39.48 21.05 -23.13
N LYS A 40 38.47 20.42 -23.74
CA LYS A 40 37.82 21.00 -24.94
C LYS A 40 36.97 22.18 -24.46
N LYS A 41 37.52 23.39 -24.56
CA LYS A 41 36.75 24.64 -24.45
C LYS A 41 35.67 24.63 -25.55
N THR A 42 34.40 24.61 -25.19
CA THR A 42 33.32 24.96 -26.12
C THR A 42 33.12 26.46 -26.10
N SER A 43 33.11 27.06 -27.29
CA SER A 43 32.93 28.49 -27.56
C SER A 43 31.56 29.00 -27.07
N ARG A 44 31.54 30.26 -26.63
CA ARG A 44 30.32 31.05 -26.43
C ARG A 44 29.67 31.32 -27.80
N GLY A 45 28.34 31.21 -27.88
CA GLY A 45 27.57 31.60 -29.05
C GLY A 45 26.05 31.46 -28.89
N CYS A 46 25.40 32.60 -28.64
CA CYS A 46 24.08 33.09 -29.08
C CYS A 46 22.77 32.30 -28.90
N SER A 47 21.78 33.06 -28.41
CA SER A 47 20.33 32.83 -28.37
C SER A 47 19.71 32.49 -29.73
N SER A 48 18.68 31.63 -29.74
CA SER A 48 17.43 31.71 -30.56
C SER A 48 16.63 30.41 -30.43
N GLY A 49 15.30 30.51 -30.41
CA GLY A 49 14.37 29.44 -30.07
C GLY A 49 14.20 28.30 -31.08
N GLY A 50 13.39 27.30 -30.68
CA GLY A 50 12.92 26.24 -31.56
C GLY A 50 12.64 24.93 -30.84
N ASN A 51 11.36 24.61 -30.67
CA ASN A 51 10.85 23.32 -30.20
C ASN A 51 11.47 22.14 -30.96
N ARG A 52 12.22 21.26 -30.28
CA ARG A 52 12.46 19.89 -30.72
C ARG A 52 12.54 18.92 -29.53
N ARG A 53 11.57 18.00 -29.48
CA ARG A 53 11.58 16.77 -28.67
C ARG A 53 12.93 16.05 -28.87
N ARG A 54 13.70 15.86 -27.81
CA ARG A 54 14.86 14.94 -27.81
C ARG A 54 14.40 13.57 -27.30
N LYS A 55 14.39 12.58 -28.19
CA LYS A 55 14.51 11.16 -27.83
C LYS A 55 15.88 10.97 -27.19
N ILE A 56 15.92 10.46 -25.97
CA ILE A 56 17.14 9.95 -25.36
C ILE A 56 17.43 8.62 -26.08
N LYS A 57 18.60 8.52 -26.72
CA LYS A 57 19.13 7.25 -27.25
C LYS A 57 19.79 6.51 -26.08
N ASP A 58 19.50 5.22 -25.99
CA ASP A 58 20.26 4.27 -25.18
C ASP A 58 21.69 4.16 -25.76
N ASP A 59 22.65 4.82 -25.11
CA ASP A 59 24.06 4.62 -25.40
C ASP A 59 24.57 3.45 -24.55
N CYS A 60 24.82 2.35 -25.26
CA CYS A 60 25.55 1.17 -24.82
C CYS A 60 26.95 1.58 -24.32
N PHE A 61 27.20 1.47 -23.01
CA PHE A 61 28.53 1.71 -22.44
C PHE A 61 29.50 0.61 -22.90
N ARG A 62 30.40 0.94 -23.83
CA ARG A 62 31.63 0.19 -24.07
C ARG A 62 32.52 0.29 -22.83
N SER A 63 32.79 -0.85 -22.20
CA SER A 63 33.72 -0.98 -21.09
C SER A 63 35.17 -0.90 -21.59
N ASN A 64 35.87 0.20 -21.32
CA ASN A 64 37.34 0.21 -21.32
C ASN A 64 37.83 -0.49 -20.04
N SER A 65 38.59 -1.56 -20.21
CA SER A 65 39.01 -2.52 -19.17
C SER A 65 40.26 -2.12 -18.37
N GLY A 66 40.59 -0.82 -18.28
CA GLY A 66 41.84 -0.35 -17.65
C GLY A 66 41.69 0.71 -16.56
N THR A 67 40.47 1.01 -16.11
CA THR A 67 40.22 2.01 -15.07
C THR A 67 39.73 1.38 -13.77
N VAL A 68 40.16 1.98 -12.65
CA VAL A 68 39.70 1.64 -11.29
C VAL A 68 38.16 1.57 -11.29
N ASN A 69 37.60 0.43 -10.85
CA ASN A 69 36.17 0.20 -10.92
C ASN A 69 35.45 0.95 -9.80
N PHE A 70 35.09 2.21 -10.06
CA PHE A 70 34.45 3.10 -9.10
C PHE A 70 32.97 2.76 -8.81
N THR A 71 32.41 1.70 -9.40
CA THR A 71 31.04 1.24 -9.11
C THR A 71 30.88 0.70 -7.68
N ASN A 72 31.99 0.36 -7.01
CA ASN A 72 32.06 -0.05 -5.61
C ASN A 72 31.57 1.04 -4.62
N PHE A 73 31.57 2.32 -5.03
CA PHE A 73 31.17 3.45 -4.19
C PHE A 73 29.77 4.00 -4.50
N SER A 74 29.08 3.42 -5.49
CA SER A 74 27.69 3.74 -5.80
C SER A 74 26.74 2.83 -5.03
N TYR A 75 25.57 3.34 -4.65
CA TYR A 75 24.46 2.53 -4.16
C TYR A 75 24.25 1.31 -5.07
N LEU A 76 24.36 0.10 -4.51
CA LEU A 76 24.11 -1.15 -5.23
C LEU A 76 22.60 -1.36 -5.39
N THR A 77 21.98 -0.69 -6.35
CA THR A 77 20.60 -0.99 -6.73
C THR A 77 20.56 -2.29 -7.53
N GLN A 78 20.53 -3.43 -6.84
CA GLN A 78 20.24 -4.70 -7.50
C GLN A 78 18.72 -4.87 -7.53
N VAL A 79 18.10 -4.56 -8.68
CA VAL A 79 16.69 -4.86 -8.93
C VAL A 79 16.59 -6.35 -9.23
N LYS A 80 16.03 -7.13 -8.30
CA LYS A 80 15.50 -8.45 -8.64
C LYS A 80 14.03 -8.26 -8.98
N ASP A 81 13.63 -8.68 -10.17
CA ASP A 81 12.22 -8.83 -10.51
C ASP A 81 11.58 -9.83 -9.54
N SER A 82 10.41 -9.47 -9.03
CA SER A 82 9.64 -10.34 -8.13
C SER A 82 9.22 -11.62 -8.87
N PRO A 83 9.10 -12.78 -8.18
CA PRO A 83 8.48 -13.96 -8.78
C PRO A 83 7.04 -13.63 -9.22
N ALA A 84 6.49 -14.45 -10.13
CA ALA A 84 5.18 -14.26 -10.77
C ALA A 84 4.09 -13.80 -9.78
N ARG A 85 3.25 -12.83 -10.20
CA ARG A 85 2.17 -12.20 -9.43
C ARG A 85 1.38 -13.25 -8.63
N GLU A 86 1.63 -13.36 -7.32
CA GLU A 86 0.79 -14.19 -6.45
C GLU A 86 -0.55 -13.50 -6.25
N LEU A 87 -1.63 -14.20 -6.63
CA LEU A 87 -3.00 -13.74 -6.46
C LEU A 87 -3.37 -13.91 -4.99
N LEU A 88 -3.62 -12.80 -4.29
CA LEU A 88 -4.08 -12.83 -2.91
C LEU A 88 -5.61 -12.70 -2.83
N ASN A 89 -6.15 -13.20 -1.71
CA ASN A 89 -7.51 -12.91 -1.29
C ASN A 89 -7.63 -11.45 -0.82
N SER A 90 -8.81 -10.86 -0.99
CA SER A 90 -9.10 -9.50 -0.55
C SER A 90 -9.62 -9.51 0.90
N THR A 91 -9.00 -8.75 1.79
CA THR A 91 -9.42 -8.62 3.19
C THR A 91 -10.51 -7.55 3.31
N VAL A 92 -11.71 -7.94 3.71
CA VAL A 92 -12.87 -7.07 3.87
C VAL A 92 -13.28 -7.02 5.33
N SER A 93 -13.70 -5.86 5.80
CA SER A 93 -14.27 -5.70 7.14
C SER A 93 -15.63 -5.01 7.10
N LEU A 94 -16.50 -5.35 8.04
CA LEU A 94 -17.75 -4.66 8.35
C LEU A 94 -17.67 -4.07 9.76
N LEU A 95 -18.13 -2.84 9.93
CA LEU A 95 -18.20 -2.16 11.22
C LEU A 95 -19.42 -1.23 11.30
N ASN A 96 -20.30 -1.44 12.26
CA ASN A 96 -21.22 -0.38 12.68
C ASN A 96 -20.47 0.58 13.61
N ALA A 97 -20.23 1.81 13.14
CA ALA A 97 -19.39 2.77 13.87
C ALA A 97 -20.14 3.55 14.96
N ARG A 98 -21.48 3.63 14.89
CA ARG A 98 -22.30 4.56 15.68
C ARG A 98 -21.65 5.95 15.80
N SER A 99 -21.54 6.63 14.66
CA SER A 99 -20.70 7.80 14.42
C SER A 99 -19.22 7.50 14.23
N VAL A 100 -18.67 7.97 13.12
CA VAL A 100 -17.21 8.07 12.92
C VAL A 100 -16.64 9.41 13.41
N LYS A 101 -17.51 10.37 13.79
CA LYS A 101 -17.05 11.68 14.30
C LYS A 101 -16.18 11.47 15.53
N HIS A 102 -14.96 12.00 15.48
CA HIS A 102 -13.91 11.89 16.51
C HIS A 102 -13.29 10.50 16.72
N LYS A 103 -13.52 9.54 15.82
CA LYS A 103 -12.96 8.17 15.89
C LYS A 103 -12.01 7.86 14.72
N THR A 104 -11.45 8.90 14.12
CA THR A 104 -10.59 8.82 12.91
C THR A 104 -9.34 8.01 13.14
N ILE A 105 -8.69 8.24 14.28
CA ILE A 105 -7.37 7.66 14.59
C ILE A 105 -7.55 6.16 14.79
N GLU A 106 -8.53 5.78 15.61
CA GLU A 106 -8.86 4.38 15.91
C GLU A 106 -9.32 3.63 14.65
N LEU A 107 -10.10 4.27 13.77
CA LEU A 107 -10.49 3.70 12.49
C LEU A 107 -9.28 3.48 11.57
N ASN A 108 -8.37 4.45 11.49
CA ASN A 108 -7.17 4.36 10.67
C ASN A 108 -6.19 3.31 11.20
N ASP A 109 -5.99 3.24 12.51
CA ASP A 109 -5.15 2.25 13.17
C ASP A 109 -5.71 0.85 12.90
N PHE A 110 -7.02 0.66 13.00
CA PHE A 110 -7.68 -0.61 12.67
C PHE A 110 -7.50 -1.03 11.20
N ILE A 111 -7.64 -0.09 10.26
CA ILE A 111 -7.39 -0.34 8.83
C ILE A 111 -5.94 -0.80 8.61
N CYS A 112 -4.98 -0.14 9.26
CA CYS A 112 -3.56 -0.40 9.08
C CYS A 112 -3.11 -1.70 9.77
N GLU A 113 -3.59 -1.95 10.99
CA GLU A 113 -3.26 -3.14 11.79
C GLU A 113 -3.68 -4.43 11.07
N HIS A 114 -4.84 -4.42 10.43
CA HIS A 114 -5.38 -5.59 9.73
C HIS A 114 -5.12 -5.58 8.21
N ASP A 115 -4.38 -4.61 7.68
CA ASP A 115 -4.10 -4.40 6.25
C ASP A 115 -5.37 -4.53 5.38
N LEU A 116 -6.47 -3.90 5.82
CA LEU A 116 -7.77 -4.05 5.17
C LEU A 116 -7.71 -3.56 3.73
N ASP A 117 -8.38 -4.26 2.81
CA ASP A 117 -8.53 -3.79 1.44
C ASP A 117 -9.81 -2.96 1.28
N ILE A 118 -10.89 -3.41 1.92
CA ILE A 118 -12.19 -2.74 1.91
C ILE A 118 -12.77 -2.78 3.32
N LEU A 119 -13.28 -1.65 3.78
CA LEU A 119 -13.98 -1.49 5.03
C LEU A 119 -15.36 -0.89 4.75
N ALA A 120 -16.40 -1.67 5.02
CA ALA A 120 -17.77 -1.21 5.00
C ALA A 120 -18.18 -0.72 6.38
N VAL A 121 -18.75 0.49 6.41
CA VAL A 121 -19.15 1.15 7.65
C VAL A 121 -20.62 1.49 7.58
N THR A 122 -21.38 1.04 8.59
CA THR A 122 -22.76 1.48 8.83
C THR A 122 -22.78 2.54 9.94
N GLU A 123 -23.80 3.38 9.94
CA GLU A 123 -23.99 4.45 10.92
C GLU A 123 -22.80 5.43 11.01
N ILE A 124 -22.36 5.98 9.86
CA ILE A 124 -21.25 6.95 9.84
C ILE A 124 -21.60 8.30 10.48
N TRP A 125 -22.87 8.74 10.39
CA TRP A 125 -23.38 10.01 10.93
C TRP A 125 -22.67 11.27 10.40
N LEU A 126 -22.18 11.21 9.15
CA LEU A 126 -21.57 12.34 8.43
C LEU A 126 -22.61 13.10 7.60
N GLY A 127 -22.43 14.42 7.50
CA GLY A 127 -23.17 15.27 6.55
C GLY A 127 -22.50 15.32 5.18
N ALA A 128 -23.21 15.84 4.17
CA ALA A 128 -22.70 15.96 2.80
C ALA A 128 -21.55 16.96 2.62
N ASN A 129 -21.27 17.79 3.63
CA ASN A 129 -20.14 18.73 3.63
C ASN A 129 -18.98 18.25 4.51
N ASP A 130 -19.12 17.09 5.17
CA ASP A 130 -18.09 16.49 6.02
C ASP A 130 -17.20 15.52 5.21
N ASP A 131 -17.05 15.76 3.89
CA ASP A 131 -16.45 14.84 2.90
C ASP A 131 -14.96 14.55 3.10
N ALA A 132 -14.28 15.24 4.00
CA ALA A 132 -12.84 15.12 4.16
C ALA A 132 -12.44 14.84 5.62
N VAL A 133 -11.41 14.01 5.76
CA VAL A 133 -10.59 13.74 6.97
C VAL A 133 -10.98 12.49 7.80
N PHE A 134 -11.15 11.31 7.17
CA PHE A 134 -11.27 10.04 7.93
C PHE A 134 -10.58 8.83 7.30
N VAL A 135 -9.78 9.00 6.25
CA VAL A 135 -9.30 7.88 5.43
C VAL A 135 -7.77 7.89 5.37
N PRO A 136 -7.09 6.74 5.58
CA PRO A 136 -5.62 6.69 5.48
C PRO A 136 -5.11 7.02 4.08
N ASP A 137 -3.84 7.40 3.99
CA ASP A 137 -3.15 7.53 2.72
C ASP A 137 -3.30 6.24 1.88
N ALA A 138 -3.59 6.39 0.59
CA ALA A 138 -3.85 5.31 -0.37
C ALA A 138 -5.20 4.57 -0.22
N TYR A 139 -6.17 5.17 0.47
CA TYR A 139 -7.56 4.72 0.46
C TYR A 139 -8.47 5.82 -0.09
N PHE A 140 -9.60 5.39 -0.64
CA PHE A 140 -10.71 6.23 -1.08
C PHE A 140 -11.94 5.91 -0.25
N ILE A 141 -12.93 6.80 -0.29
CA ILE A 141 -14.22 6.61 0.37
C ILE A 141 -15.34 6.90 -0.61
N GLN A 142 -16.29 5.97 -0.70
CA GLN A 142 -17.62 6.21 -1.26
C GLN A 142 -18.61 6.20 -0.11
N HIS A 143 -19.36 7.27 0.09
CA HIS A 143 -20.35 7.33 1.16
C HIS A 143 -21.69 7.89 0.68
N LYS A 144 -22.73 7.58 1.46
CA LYS A 144 -24.10 8.05 1.25
C LYS A 144 -24.58 8.68 2.57
N PRO A 145 -24.47 10.01 2.72
CA PRO A 145 -24.87 10.71 3.95
C PRO A 145 -26.39 10.85 4.04
N ARG A 146 -26.90 11.00 5.26
CA ARG A 146 -28.35 11.20 5.50
C ARG A 146 -28.65 12.67 5.74
N HIS A 147 -29.40 13.30 4.83
CA HIS A 147 -29.63 14.76 4.85
C HIS A 147 -30.59 15.27 5.95
N SER A 148 -31.42 14.40 6.54
CA SER A 148 -32.62 14.85 7.30
C SER A 148 -32.64 14.51 8.79
N ARG A 149 -31.69 13.73 9.31
CA ARG A 149 -31.66 13.28 10.71
C ARG A 149 -30.24 13.10 11.24
N ASN A 150 -30.07 13.24 12.54
CA ASN A 150 -28.91 12.71 13.25
C ASN A 150 -29.01 11.18 13.21
N GLY A 151 -27.98 10.51 12.68
CA GLY A 151 -27.90 9.05 12.61
C GLY A 151 -28.06 8.46 11.21
N GLY A 152 -27.50 7.26 11.01
CA GLY A 152 -27.52 6.53 9.73
C GLY A 152 -26.32 6.87 8.82
N GLY A 153 -26.50 6.65 7.52
CA GLY A 153 -25.45 6.79 6.51
C GLY A 153 -24.54 5.57 6.42
N LEU A 154 -24.01 5.37 5.22
CA LEU A 154 -23.21 4.21 4.83
C LEU A 154 -21.94 4.65 4.13
N ALA A 155 -20.84 3.92 4.33
CA ALA A 155 -19.61 4.14 3.61
C ALA A 155 -18.90 2.84 3.23
N LEU A 156 -18.20 2.90 2.10
CA LEU A 156 -17.17 1.95 1.71
C LEU A 156 -15.85 2.71 1.64
N ILE A 157 -14.90 2.33 2.48
CA ILE A 157 -13.52 2.78 2.45
C ILE A 157 -12.70 1.68 1.77
N TYR A 158 -11.99 1.99 0.70
CA TYR A 158 -11.30 0.98 -0.12
C TYR A 158 -9.92 1.44 -0.55
N LYS A 159 -8.99 0.51 -0.62
CA LYS A 159 -7.61 0.78 -1.02
C LYS A 159 -7.55 1.23 -2.48
N ASN A 160 -6.56 2.03 -2.85
CA ASN A 160 -6.23 2.44 -4.23
C ASN A 160 -5.66 1.28 -5.07
N LEU A 161 -6.30 0.12 -4.97
CA LEU A 161 -6.15 -1.07 -5.78
C LEU A 161 -7.48 -1.42 -6.48
N PHE A 162 -8.56 -0.78 -6.04
CA PHE A 162 -9.90 -1.01 -6.53
C PHE A 162 -10.46 0.26 -7.12
N GLU A 163 -11.22 0.11 -8.19
CA GLU A 163 -12.11 1.13 -8.70
C GLU A 163 -13.54 0.78 -8.27
N LEU A 164 -14.31 1.77 -7.87
CA LEU A 164 -15.65 1.57 -7.34
C LEU A 164 -16.67 2.31 -8.20
N GLN A 165 -17.69 1.58 -8.65
CA GLN A 165 -18.79 2.08 -9.45
C GLN A 165 -20.10 1.95 -8.68
N THR A 166 -20.62 3.07 -8.18
CA THR A 166 -21.93 3.09 -7.51
C THR A 166 -23.04 2.83 -8.52
N GLN A 167 -23.93 1.89 -8.20
CA GLN A 167 -25.04 1.53 -9.07
C GLN A 167 -26.26 2.43 -8.86
N ASN A 168 -27.19 2.44 -9.82
CA ASN A 168 -28.47 3.12 -9.66
C ASN A 168 -29.27 2.47 -8.53
N GLN A 169 -29.61 3.25 -7.52
CA GLN A 169 -30.29 2.76 -6.32
C GLN A 169 -31.79 3.04 -6.39
N THR A 170 -32.58 1.99 -6.17
CA THR A 170 -34.00 2.11 -5.83
C THR A 170 -34.09 2.70 -4.42
N SER A 171 -35.07 3.56 -4.16
CA SER A 171 -35.28 4.07 -2.81
C SER A 171 -36.20 3.12 -2.03
N TYR A 172 -35.66 2.53 -0.97
CA TYR A 172 -36.43 1.76 0.01
C TYR A 172 -36.64 2.57 1.28
N SER A 173 -37.75 2.31 1.97
CA SER A 173 -38.14 3.08 3.15
C SER A 173 -37.81 2.38 4.46
N SER A 174 -37.65 1.06 4.43
CA SER A 174 -37.36 0.23 5.59
C SER A 174 -35.86 0.07 5.88
N PHE A 175 -34.98 0.37 4.92
CA PHE A 175 -33.53 0.30 5.09
C PHE A 175 -32.79 1.31 4.19
N GLU A 176 -31.54 1.57 4.57
CA GLU A 176 -30.54 2.27 3.76
C GLU A 176 -29.61 1.22 3.13
N TYR A 177 -29.17 1.45 1.90
CA TYR A 177 -28.14 0.62 1.29
C TYR A 177 -27.24 1.40 0.34
N LEU A 178 -26.05 0.86 0.10
CA LEU A 178 -25.02 1.34 -0.81
C LEU A 178 -24.57 0.17 -1.70
N ASP A 179 -25.03 0.19 -2.94
CA ASP A 179 -24.76 -0.83 -3.96
C ASP A 179 -23.64 -0.39 -4.90
N CYS A 180 -22.56 -1.18 -4.97
CA CYS A 180 -21.37 -0.86 -5.73
C CYS A 180 -20.83 -2.09 -6.47
N ILE A 181 -20.33 -1.88 -7.68
CA ILE A 181 -19.42 -2.82 -8.34
C ILE A 181 -18.00 -2.38 -7.99
N VAL A 182 -17.21 -3.34 -7.52
CA VAL A 182 -15.80 -3.15 -7.15
C VAL A 182 -14.96 -3.88 -8.17
N ASP A 183 -14.25 -3.10 -8.97
CA ASP A 183 -13.32 -3.58 -9.98
C ASP A 183 -11.91 -3.63 -9.38
N SER A 184 -11.24 -4.75 -9.58
CA SER A 184 -9.80 -4.90 -9.41
C SER A 184 -9.16 -5.16 -10.77
N LEU A 185 -7.84 -5.04 -10.89
CA LEU A 185 -7.13 -5.31 -12.15
C LEU A 185 -7.41 -6.71 -12.73
N SER A 186 -7.74 -7.69 -11.89
CA SER A 186 -7.93 -9.10 -12.29
C SER A 186 -9.34 -9.64 -12.17
N SER A 187 -10.26 -8.93 -11.51
CA SER A 187 -11.62 -9.41 -11.25
C SER A 187 -12.57 -8.29 -10.83
N ALA A 188 -13.88 -8.54 -10.95
CA ALA A 188 -14.91 -7.62 -10.48
C ALA A 188 -15.92 -8.37 -9.61
N PHE A 189 -16.49 -7.68 -8.63
CA PHE A 189 -17.55 -8.22 -7.79
C PHE A 189 -18.49 -7.12 -7.34
N ARG A 190 -19.68 -7.49 -6.88
CA ARG A 190 -20.69 -6.57 -6.38
C ARG A 190 -20.73 -6.62 -4.86
N ILE A 191 -20.69 -5.46 -4.22
CA ILE A 191 -20.82 -5.30 -2.78
C ILE A 191 -22.04 -4.43 -2.48
N ASP A 192 -22.87 -4.88 -1.55
CA ASP A 192 -24.04 -4.16 -1.08
C ASP A 192 -23.91 -3.96 0.43
N VAL A 193 -23.74 -2.71 0.85
CA VAL A 193 -23.71 -2.36 2.28
C VAL A 193 -25.11 -1.98 2.71
N LEU A 194 -25.67 -2.63 3.73
CA LEU A 194 -27.04 -2.41 4.17
C LEU A 194 -27.10 -1.93 5.63
N TYR A 195 -28.02 -1.03 5.93
CA TYR A 195 -28.38 -0.67 7.29
C TYR A 195 -29.90 -0.62 7.43
N ARG A 196 -30.48 -1.50 8.25
CA ARG A 196 -31.89 -1.48 8.61
C ARG A 196 -32.04 -0.84 9.99
N PRO A 197 -32.75 0.30 10.14
CA PRO A 197 -33.10 0.83 11.45
C PRO A 197 -33.94 -0.17 12.27
N PRO A 198 -33.83 -0.19 13.61
CA PRO A 198 -34.54 -1.14 14.48
C PRO A 198 -36.06 -0.88 14.62
N ASP A 199 -36.72 -0.28 13.62
CA ASP A 199 -38.15 0.00 13.64
C ASP A 199 -38.97 -1.28 13.42
N ASN A 200 -39.59 -1.77 14.49
CA ASN A 200 -40.44 -2.96 14.47
C ASN A 200 -41.67 -2.81 13.55
N ARG A 201 -42.15 -1.59 13.29
CA ARG A 201 -43.32 -1.35 12.42
C ARG A 201 -43.02 -1.62 10.96
N LEU A 202 -41.75 -1.57 10.57
CA LEU A 202 -41.31 -1.76 9.19
C LEU A 202 -40.83 -3.19 8.90
N LYS A 203 -40.97 -4.14 9.85
CA LYS A 203 -40.53 -5.54 9.68
C LYS A 203 -41.11 -6.22 8.44
N SER A 204 -42.43 -6.20 8.26
CA SER A 204 -43.06 -6.81 7.07
C SER A 204 -42.60 -6.13 5.79
N LYS A 205 -42.59 -4.80 5.79
CA LYS A 205 -42.17 -4.01 4.63
C LYS A 205 -40.70 -4.27 4.25
N PHE A 206 -39.86 -4.50 5.25
CA PHE A 206 -38.47 -4.87 5.03
C PHE A 206 -38.33 -6.19 4.29
N ILE A 207 -39.10 -7.22 4.64
CA ILE A 207 -39.06 -8.51 3.93
C ILE A 207 -39.42 -8.31 2.45
N ASP A 208 -40.48 -7.53 2.16
CA ASP A 208 -40.91 -7.25 0.80
C ASP A 208 -39.86 -6.44 0.02
N GLU A 209 -39.39 -5.31 0.59
CA GLU A 209 -38.41 -4.43 -0.04
C GLU A 209 -37.03 -5.12 -0.22
N PHE A 210 -36.63 -5.98 0.72
CA PHE A 210 -35.38 -6.74 0.63
C PHE A 210 -35.48 -7.87 -0.40
N SER A 211 -36.63 -8.53 -0.53
CA SER A 211 -36.89 -9.49 -1.62
C SER A 211 -36.79 -8.80 -2.99
N ASP A 212 -37.38 -7.61 -3.14
CA ASP A 212 -37.25 -6.80 -4.35
C ASP A 212 -35.78 -6.45 -4.65
N LEU A 213 -35.01 -6.05 -3.64
CA LEU A 213 -33.58 -5.80 -3.78
C LEU A 213 -32.83 -7.06 -4.26
N ILE A 214 -33.02 -8.21 -3.62
CA ILE A 214 -32.34 -9.46 -4.01
C ILE A 214 -32.67 -9.83 -5.46
N ASN A 215 -33.93 -9.68 -5.88
CA ASN A 215 -34.36 -9.91 -7.26
C ASN A 215 -33.67 -8.96 -8.25
N GLN A 216 -33.39 -7.72 -7.86
CA GLN A 216 -32.60 -6.78 -8.66
C GLN A 216 -31.12 -7.18 -8.70
N LEU A 217 -30.53 -7.57 -7.57
CA LEU A 217 -29.14 -8.01 -7.45
C LEU A 217 -28.87 -9.31 -8.24
N ALA A 218 -29.88 -10.19 -8.35
CA ALA A 218 -29.81 -11.45 -9.10
C ALA A 218 -29.65 -11.27 -10.62
N LYS A 219 -29.96 -10.08 -11.16
CA LYS A 219 -29.79 -9.77 -12.59
C LYS A 219 -28.32 -9.63 -13.00
N CYS A 220 -27.41 -9.53 -12.03
CA CYS A 220 -25.97 -9.40 -12.25
C CYS A 220 -25.27 -10.73 -11.92
N SER A 221 -24.45 -11.21 -12.85
CA SER A 221 -23.70 -12.47 -12.74
C SER A 221 -22.40 -12.37 -11.94
N LEU A 222 -22.00 -11.16 -11.51
CA LEU A 222 -20.82 -10.98 -10.67
C LEU A 222 -20.98 -11.69 -9.32
N GLU A 223 -19.87 -12.03 -8.67
CA GLU A 223 -19.92 -12.48 -7.28
C GLU A 223 -20.54 -11.39 -6.39
N LEU A 224 -21.39 -11.79 -5.45
CA LEU A 224 -22.17 -10.88 -4.62
C LEU A 224 -21.82 -11.05 -3.14
N VAL A 225 -21.54 -9.93 -2.49
CA VAL A 225 -21.39 -9.82 -1.04
C VAL A 225 -22.35 -8.76 -0.53
N ILE A 226 -23.35 -9.17 0.25
CA ILE A 226 -24.21 -8.26 1.01
C ILE A 226 -23.72 -8.28 2.45
N LEU A 227 -23.50 -7.12 3.05
CA LEU A 227 -23.05 -7.02 4.43
C LEU A 227 -23.58 -5.77 5.10
N GLY A 228 -23.76 -5.80 6.41
CA GLY A 228 -24.35 -4.66 7.10
C GLY A 228 -25.00 -5.01 8.43
N ASP A 229 -25.62 -4.00 9.03
CA ASP A 229 -26.41 -4.16 10.25
C ASP A 229 -27.90 -4.28 9.88
N PHE A 230 -28.44 -5.48 10.10
CA PHE A 230 -29.82 -5.80 9.75
C PHE A 230 -30.79 -5.56 10.92
N ASN A 231 -30.29 -5.26 12.13
CA ASN A 231 -31.08 -5.20 13.35
C ASN A 231 -32.08 -6.39 13.45
N CYS A 232 -31.61 -7.57 13.09
CA CYS A 232 -32.36 -8.82 13.01
C CYS A 232 -31.61 -9.87 13.85
N HIS A 233 -32.23 -10.41 14.90
CA HIS A 233 -31.62 -11.42 15.76
C HIS A 233 -31.61 -12.78 15.06
N VAL A 234 -30.74 -12.98 14.06
CA VAL A 234 -30.75 -14.20 13.22
C VAL A 234 -30.42 -15.47 14.03
N ASP A 235 -29.79 -15.30 15.20
CA ASP A 235 -29.50 -16.34 16.17
C ASP A 235 -30.73 -16.76 17.00
N ASN A 236 -31.82 -15.98 17.00
CA ASN A 236 -33.03 -16.27 17.76
C ASN A 236 -34.07 -17.01 16.91
N ILE A 237 -34.07 -18.34 16.99
CA ILE A 237 -35.02 -19.22 16.29
C ILE A 237 -36.49 -19.01 16.67
N ASN A 238 -36.77 -18.37 17.80
CA ASN A 238 -38.13 -18.12 18.27
C ASN A 238 -38.69 -16.77 17.77
N ASP A 239 -37.85 -15.89 17.21
CA ASP A 239 -38.32 -14.63 16.63
C ASP A 239 -38.90 -14.87 15.23
N LYS A 240 -40.20 -14.58 15.08
CA LYS A 240 -40.93 -14.81 13.82
C LYS A 240 -40.33 -14.03 12.65
N PHE A 241 -39.83 -12.83 12.91
CA PHE A 241 -39.24 -11.99 11.86
C PHE A 241 -37.88 -12.55 11.42
N SER A 242 -37.02 -12.95 12.36
CA SER A 242 -35.77 -13.65 12.06
C SER A 242 -36.01 -14.93 11.27
N PHE A 243 -37.03 -15.72 11.64
CA PHE A 243 -37.41 -16.92 10.89
C PHE A 243 -37.81 -16.60 9.44
N GLN A 244 -38.69 -15.62 9.23
CA GLN A 244 -39.10 -15.17 7.90
C GLN A 244 -37.93 -14.65 7.07
N PHE A 245 -37.02 -13.89 7.69
CA PHE A 245 -35.82 -13.40 7.02
C PHE A 245 -34.90 -14.55 6.60
N CYS A 246 -34.68 -15.53 7.46
CA CYS A 246 -33.90 -16.72 7.14
C CYS A 246 -34.53 -17.56 6.02
N GLU A 247 -35.85 -17.74 6.00
CA GLU A 247 -36.56 -18.38 4.88
C GLU A 247 -36.35 -17.62 3.57
N LEU A 248 -36.44 -16.29 3.59
CA LEU A 248 -36.20 -15.47 2.40
C LEU A 248 -34.78 -15.69 1.85
N LEU A 249 -33.76 -15.72 2.71
CA LEU A 249 -32.39 -16.02 2.29
C LEU A 249 -32.30 -17.41 1.64
N GLN A 250 -32.94 -18.43 2.24
CA GLN A 250 -32.95 -19.79 1.70
C GLN A 250 -33.62 -19.87 0.33
N VAL A 251 -34.78 -19.22 0.15
CA VAL A 251 -35.50 -19.16 -1.14
C VAL A 251 -34.63 -18.57 -2.24
N HIS A 252 -33.82 -17.55 -1.91
CA HIS A 252 -32.91 -16.92 -2.86
C HIS A 252 -31.52 -17.58 -2.94
N SER A 253 -31.32 -18.75 -2.32
CA SER A 253 -30.02 -19.45 -2.25
C SER A 253 -28.89 -18.55 -1.72
N LEU A 254 -29.22 -17.69 -0.76
CA LEU A 254 -28.28 -16.84 -0.06
C LEU A 254 -27.86 -17.50 1.25
N ILE A 255 -26.58 -17.38 1.56
CA ILE A 255 -25.94 -17.98 2.72
C ILE A 255 -25.48 -16.85 3.62
N GLN A 256 -26.00 -16.80 4.84
CA GLN A 256 -25.47 -15.95 5.91
C GLN A 256 -24.30 -16.67 6.59
N HIS A 257 -23.20 -15.96 6.87
CA HIS A 257 -21.94 -16.56 7.34
C HIS A 257 -21.57 -16.27 8.79
N VAL A 258 -22.19 -15.27 9.43
CA VAL A 258 -21.83 -14.87 10.80
C VAL A 258 -22.62 -15.70 11.80
N ASN A 259 -21.94 -16.50 12.63
CA ASN A 259 -22.58 -17.41 13.58
C ASN A 259 -22.24 -17.10 15.05
N THR A 260 -21.63 -15.94 15.30
CA THR A 260 -21.24 -15.48 16.64
C THR A 260 -21.85 -14.12 16.94
N THR A 261 -21.85 -13.75 18.21
CA THR A 261 -22.30 -12.44 18.69
C THR A 261 -21.54 -11.30 18.01
N THR A 262 -22.26 -10.27 17.54
CA THR A 262 -21.69 -9.07 16.91
C THR A 262 -21.94 -7.80 17.70
N HIS A 263 -22.64 -7.89 18.83
CA HIS A 263 -23.00 -6.75 19.67
C HIS A 263 -22.76 -7.04 21.14
N ASN A 264 -22.37 -6.04 21.93
CA ASN A 264 -21.99 -6.23 23.33
C ASN A 264 -23.14 -6.67 24.26
N GLN A 265 -24.40 -6.49 23.83
CA GLN A 265 -25.59 -7.01 24.52
C GLN A 265 -25.95 -8.44 24.11
N GLY A 266 -25.13 -9.10 23.29
CA GLY A 266 -25.46 -10.40 22.68
C GLY A 266 -26.00 -10.25 21.26
N HIS A 267 -26.43 -11.38 20.70
CA HIS A 267 -27.03 -11.52 19.38
C HIS A 267 -26.12 -11.26 18.17
N THR A 268 -26.59 -11.74 17.02
CA THR A 268 -25.94 -11.56 15.72
C THR A 268 -26.78 -10.62 14.89
N LEU A 269 -26.41 -9.35 14.84
CA LEU A 269 -27.13 -8.29 14.13
C LEU A 269 -26.45 -7.89 12.82
N ASP A 270 -25.12 -7.95 12.84
CA ASP A 270 -24.26 -7.60 11.71
C ASP A 270 -24.01 -8.85 10.87
N LEU A 271 -24.47 -8.83 9.63
CA LEU A 271 -24.51 -10.01 8.78
C LEU A 271 -23.55 -9.86 7.59
N VAL A 272 -23.03 -11.00 7.13
CA VAL A 272 -22.34 -11.15 5.86
C VAL A 272 -23.03 -12.26 5.10
N ILE A 273 -23.50 -11.96 3.90
CA ILE A 273 -24.38 -12.81 3.09
C ILE A 273 -23.81 -12.92 1.68
N THR A 274 -23.70 -14.14 1.14
CA THR A 274 -23.24 -14.38 -0.23
C THR A 274 -24.06 -15.47 -0.92
N ARG A 275 -23.89 -15.63 -2.23
CA ARG A 275 -24.48 -16.75 -2.99
C ARG A 275 -23.72 -18.07 -2.82
N GLN A 276 -22.42 -17.98 -2.57
CA GLN A 276 -21.53 -19.14 -2.58
C GLN A 276 -20.69 -19.19 -1.31
N LYS A 277 -20.67 -20.36 -0.67
CA LYS A 277 -19.95 -20.55 0.59
C LYS A 277 -18.45 -20.29 0.46
N HIS A 278 -17.85 -20.73 -0.64
CA HIS A 278 -16.40 -20.68 -0.87
C HIS A 278 -15.87 -19.28 -1.22
N LEU A 279 -16.77 -18.29 -1.39
CA LEU A 279 -16.39 -16.90 -1.61
C LEU A 279 -15.74 -16.29 -0.36
N ILE A 280 -16.08 -16.78 0.84
CA ILE A 280 -15.60 -16.25 2.12
C ILE A 280 -14.69 -17.25 2.80
N ASN A 281 -13.56 -16.76 3.30
CA ASN A 281 -12.61 -17.48 4.15
C ASN A 281 -12.29 -16.64 5.39
N ASN A 282 -11.83 -17.30 6.45
CA ASN A 282 -11.31 -16.67 7.68
C ASN A 282 -12.21 -15.57 8.28
N LEU A 283 -13.53 -15.75 8.21
CA LEU A 283 -14.45 -14.82 8.86
C LEU A 283 -14.26 -14.88 10.38
N SER A 284 -14.07 -13.72 10.99
CA SER A 284 -13.83 -13.57 12.43
C SER A 284 -14.48 -12.30 12.94
N VAL A 285 -15.18 -12.40 14.07
CA VAL A 285 -15.62 -11.23 14.83
C VAL A 285 -14.49 -10.83 15.77
N ARG A 286 -14.15 -9.54 15.80
CA ARG A 286 -13.09 -8.97 16.62
C ARG A 286 -13.64 -8.32 17.87
N ASP A 287 -12.76 -8.04 18.81
CA ASP A 287 -13.13 -7.35 20.03
C ASP A 287 -13.66 -5.94 19.75
N LYS A 288 -14.38 -5.40 20.73
CA LYS A 288 -14.96 -4.07 20.68
C LYS A 288 -13.92 -3.02 20.28
N LEU A 289 -14.22 -2.25 19.24
CA LEU A 289 -13.35 -1.20 18.71
C LEU A 289 -13.94 0.20 18.94
N LEU A 290 -14.98 0.58 18.17
CA LEU A 290 -15.49 1.97 18.12
C LEU A 290 -16.86 2.16 18.75
N SER A 291 -17.67 1.11 18.80
CA SER A 291 -19.06 1.14 19.23
C SER A 291 -19.36 -0.12 20.05
N ASP A 292 -20.61 -0.30 20.46
CA ASP A 292 -21.11 -1.56 21.01
C ASP A 292 -21.27 -2.69 19.99
N HIS A 293 -21.09 -2.41 18.69
CA HIS A 293 -20.94 -3.43 17.66
C HIS A 293 -19.47 -3.83 17.51
N PHE A 294 -19.26 -5.11 17.20
CA PHE A 294 -17.97 -5.74 17.02
C PHE A 294 -17.60 -5.80 15.53
N PRO A 295 -16.38 -5.41 15.14
CA PRO A 295 -15.96 -5.51 13.74
C PRO A 295 -15.95 -6.97 13.26
N ILE A 296 -16.41 -7.20 12.03
CA ILE A 296 -16.28 -8.50 11.36
C ILE A 296 -15.19 -8.37 10.30
N ILE A 297 -14.17 -9.22 10.34
CA ILE A 297 -13.12 -9.30 9.32
C ILE A 297 -13.24 -10.64 8.58
N LEU A 298 -13.14 -10.60 7.26
CA LEU A 298 -13.19 -11.77 6.38
C LEU A 298 -12.22 -11.64 5.21
N ASN A 299 -11.89 -12.76 4.57
CA ASN A 299 -11.17 -12.80 3.30
C ASN A 299 -12.10 -13.24 2.17
N LEU A 300 -12.27 -12.39 1.17
CA LEU A 300 -12.94 -12.75 -0.08
C LEU A 300 -11.98 -13.50 -0.98
N ASN A 301 -12.41 -14.64 -1.51
CA ASN A 301 -11.73 -15.42 -2.54
C ASN A 301 -11.85 -14.74 -3.92
N ILE A 302 -11.50 -13.46 -3.93
CA ILE A 302 -11.52 -12.57 -5.09
C ILE A 302 -10.08 -12.13 -5.27
N ARG A 303 -9.57 -12.43 -6.45
CA ARG A 303 -8.16 -12.24 -6.79
C ARG A 303 -7.85 -10.76 -6.89
N LYS A 304 -6.94 -10.28 -6.06
CA LYS A 304 -6.29 -8.97 -6.21
C LYS A 304 -4.84 -9.14 -6.67
N GLU A 305 -4.36 -8.23 -7.50
CA GLU A 305 -2.93 -8.13 -7.80
C GLU A 305 -2.20 -7.46 -6.62
N GLN A 306 -1.04 -8.00 -6.22
CA GLN A 306 -0.14 -7.29 -5.31
C GLN A 306 0.57 -6.16 -6.04
N PHE A 307 0.78 -5.02 -5.36
CA PHE A 307 1.70 -3.98 -5.82
C PHE A 307 3.08 -4.60 -6.10
N GLU A 308 3.72 -4.22 -7.23
CA GLU A 308 5.08 -4.65 -7.54
C GLU A 308 6.02 -4.32 -6.38
N THR A 309 6.64 -5.32 -5.76
CA THR A 309 7.68 -5.08 -4.77
C THR A 309 9.03 -4.94 -5.45
N ARG A 310 9.78 -3.87 -5.12
CA ARG A 310 11.21 -3.79 -5.41
C ARG A 310 12.01 -4.03 -4.15
N GLN A 311 12.86 -5.04 -4.21
CA GLN A 311 13.93 -5.19 -3.25
C GLN A 311 15.05 -4.22 -3.64
N ILE A 312 15.46 -3.35 -2.70
CA ILE A 312 16.61 -2.48 -2.88
C ILE A 312 17.64 -2.86 -1.82
N SER A 313 18.86 -3.07 -2.26
CA SER A 313 20.03 -3.20 -1.40
C SER A 313 20.74 -1.85 -1.31
N PHE A 314 21.15 -1.44 -0.12
CA PHE A 314 21.83 -0.16 0.10
C PHE A 314 22.80 -0.24 1.28
N ARG A 315 23.78 0.66 1.30
CA ARG A 315 24.70 0.86 2.43
C ARG A 315 24.42 2.21 3.07
N LYS A 316 24.53 2.28 4.40
CA LYS A 316 24.35 3.53 5.13
C LYS A 316 25.65 4.34 5.16
N PHE A 317 26.11 4.81 4.00
CA PHE A 317 27.34 5.62 3.92
C PHE A 317 27.30 6.89 4.79
N LYS A 318 26.10 7.43 5.07
CA LYS A 318 25.93 8.60 5.95
C LYS A 318 26.23 8.34 7.43
N SER A 319 26.17 7.09 7.87
CA SER A 319 26.52 6.71 9.24
C SER A 319 27.97 6.23 9.36
N LEU A 320 28.76 6.32 8.29
CA LEU A 320 30.18 6.05 8.37
C LEU A 320 30.88 7.18 9.12
N ASN A 321 31.68 6.79 10.10
CA ASN A 321 32.57 7.68 10.81
C ASN A 321 33.90 7.77 10.06
N ASP A 322 34.32 9.00 9.74
CA ASP A 322 35.57 9.25 9.02
C ASP A 322 36.80 8.70 9.79
N ALA A 323 36.77 8.74 11.12
CA ALA A 323 37.87 8.22 11.96
C ALA A 323 38.02 6.69 11.88
N ASP A 324 36.90 5.98 11.83
CA ASP A 324 36.88 4.51 11.74
C ASP A 324 37.32 4.03 10.35
N LEU A 325 36.97 4.81 9.31
CA LEU A 325 37.46 4.57 7.96
C LEU A 325 38.98 4.79 7.85
N SER A 326 39.49 5.90 8.39
CA SER A 326 40.92 6.21 8.38
C SER A 326 41.74 5.17 9.14
N SER A 327 41.29 4.77 10.35
CA SER A 327 41.98 3.74 11.12
C SER A 327 42.00 2.38 10.40
N SER A 328 40.86 1.98 9.82
CA SER A 328 40.76 0.72 9.05
C SER A 328 41.62 0.72 7.80
N LEU A 329 41.75 1.86 7.10
CA LEU A 329 42.66 2.01 5.96
C LEU A 329 44.13 1.93 6.40
N CYS A 330 44.49 2.58 7.50
CA CYS A 330 45.85 2.53 8.04
C CYS A 330 46.26 1.13 8.53
N SER A 331 45.33 0.36 9.10
CA SER A 331 45.57 -1.02 9.53
C SER A 331 45.51 -2.04 8.40
N SER A 332 45.07 -1.64 7.22
CA SER A 332 44.91 -2.56 6.08
C SER A 332 46.24 -2.84 5.37
N ASN A 333 46.31 -3.96 4.66
CA ASN A 333 47.49 -4.34 3.87
C ASN A 333 47.55 -3.62 2.49
N LEU A 334 47.09 -2.37 2.41
CA LEU A 334 47.09 -1.59 1.17
C LEU A 334 48.51 -1.36 0.64
N ASN A 335 49.51 -1.28 1.51
CA ASN A 335 50.92 -1.08 1.13
C ASN A 335 51.50 -2.22 0.25
N SER A 336 50.87 -3.41 0.24
CA SER A 336 51.26 -4.49 -0.67
C SER A 336 51.03 -4.13 -2.16
N ILE A 337 50.31 -3.05 -2.46
CA ILE A 337 50.13 -2.55 -3.84
C ILE A 337 51.45 -2.19 -4.52
N TYR A 338 52.47 -1.79 -3.76
CA TYR A 338 53.80 -1.43 -4.30
C TYR A 338 54.58 -2.65 -4.81
N GLN A 339 54.20 -3.86 -4.41
CA GLN A 339 54.86 -5.11 -4.79
C GLN A 339 54.27 -5.72 -6.08
N ILE A 340 53.13 -5.21 -6.55
CA ILE A 340 52.48 -5.67 -7.77
C ILE A 340 53.12 -4.94 -8.95
N ASN A 341 53.38 -5.62 -10.07
CA ASN A 341 54.00 -4.98 -11.25
C ASN A 341 52.95 -4.48 -12.25
N ASP A 342 51.91 -5.27 -12.48
CA ASP A 342 50.85 -4.95 -13.44
C ASP A 342 49.87 -3.90 -12.90
N VAL A 343 49.57 -2.90 -13.73
CA VAL A 343 48.72 -1.75 -13.37
C VAL A 343 47.27 -2.18 -13.14
N ASN A 344 46.75 -3.11 -13.94
CA ASN A 344 45.38 -3.61 -13.77
C ASN A 344 45.24 -4.40 -12.46
N SER A 345 46.26 -5.20 -12.15
CA SER A 345 46.35 -5.97 -10.91
C SER A 345 46.48 -5.07 -9.68
N LYS A 346 47.20 -3.95 -9.77
CA LYS A 346 47.23 -2.92 -8.71
C LYS A 346 45.85 -2.33 -8.47
N ALA A 347 45.16 -1.94 -9.53
CA ALA A 347 43.81 -1.38 -9.44
C ALA A 347 42.81 -2.39 -8.85
N ALA A 348 42.89 -3.65 -9.27
CA ALA A 348 42.05 -4.72 -8.73
C ALA A 348 42.31 -4.98 -7.24
N TYR A 349 43.59 -5.02 -6.82
CA TYR A 349 43.97 -5.20 -5.42
C TYR A 349 43.48 -4.05 -4.55
N PHE A 350 43.71 -2.80 -4.98
CA PHE A 350 43.21 -1.61 -4.30
C PHE A 350 41.68 -1.67 -4.11
N ASN A 351 40.95 -1.95 -5.20
CA ASN A 351 39.49 -2.04 -5.15
C ASN A 351 39.00 -3.13 -4.20
N LYS A 352 39.67 -4.28 -4.17
CA LYS A 352 39.34 -5.39 -3.27
C LYS A 352 39.56 -5.02 -1.80
N CYS A 353 40.72 -4.44 -1.48
CA CYS A 353 41.03 -4.02 -0.11
C CYS A 353 40.04 -2.97 0.40
N VAL A 354 39.75 -1.95 -0.41
CA VAL A 354 38.80 -0.90 -0.01
C VAL A 354 37.37 -1.44 0.06
N GLN A 355 36.98 -2.37 -0.83
CA GLN A 355 35.66 -3.02 -0.78
C GLN A 355 35.46 -3.77 0.54
N ASN A 356 36.45 -4.56 0.98
CA ASN A 356 36.35 -5.30 2.24
C ASN A 356 36.18 -4.36 3.45
N ILE A 357 36.93 -3.26 3.49
CA ILE A 357 36.81 -2.26 4.57
C ILE A 357 35.40 -1.63 4.56
N ILE A 358 34.85 -1.36 3.38
CA ILE A 358 33.48 -0.83 3.26
C ILE A 358 32.43 -1.88 3.63
N ASP A 359 32.69 -3.17 3.38
CA ASP A 359 31.82 -4.29 3.78
C ASP A 359 31.71 -4.41 5.30
N ASP A 360 32.81 -4.19 6.01
CA ASP A 360 32.85 -4.22 7.46
C ASP A 360 32.21 -2.97 8.09
N LEU A 361 32.54 -1.78 7.59
CA LEU A 361 32.09 -0.51 8.18
C LEU A 361 30.66 -0.10 7.76
N ALA A 362 30.22 -0.48 6.56
CA ALA A 362 28.90 -0.17 6.03
C ALA A 362 28.31 -1.37 5.29
N PRO A 363 27.83 -2.40 6.01
CA PRO A 363 27.29 -3.61 5.40
C PRO A 363 26.08 -3.31 4.52
N ILE A 364 25.83 -4.21 3.57
CA ILE A 364 24.65 -4.14 2.70
C ILE A 364 23.41 -4.44 3.55
N HIS A 365 22.48 -3.49 3.55
CA HIS A 365 21.12 -3.69 4.04
C HIS A 365 20.18 -3.91 2.86
N THR A 366 19.21 -4.80 3.05
CA THR A 366 18.14 -5.02 2.09
C THR A 366 16.84 -4.48 2.66
N LYS A 367 16.09 -3.73 1.86
CA LYS A 367 14.73 -3.30 2.19
C LYS A 367 13.81 -3.54 1.01
N ILE A 368 12.63 -4.08 1.32
CA ILE A 368 11.56 -4.30 0.35
C ILE A 368 10.70 -3.05 0.33
N PHE A 369 10.43 -2.53 -0.87
CA PHE A 369 9.55 -1.39 -1.10
C PHE A 369 8.42 -1.81 -2.03
N ARG A 370 7.18 -1.49 -1.68
CA ARG A 370 6.03 -1.64 -2.59
C ARG A 370 6.02 -0.43 -3.54
N LEU A 371 6.08 -0.67 -4.85
CA LEU A 371 5.88 0.36 -5.86
C LEU A 371 4.41 0.75 -5.85
N ARG A 372 4.15 2.00 -5.48
CA ARG A 372 2.84 2.60 -5.59
C ARG A 372 2.74 3.25 -6.98
N PRO A 373 1.62 3.10 -7.71
CA PRO A 373 1.31 3.99 -8.82
C PRO A 373 1.37 5.43 -8.32
N SER A 374 1.92 6.33 -9.12
CA SER A 374 1.88 7.76 -8.83
C SER A 374 0.42 8.18 -8.66
N ALA A 375 0.11 8.90 -7.57
CA ALA A 375 -1.21 9.51 -7.43
C ALA A 375 -1.48 10.44 -8.63
N PRO A 376 -2.70 10.44 -9.20
CA PRO A 376 -3.07 11.29 -10.32
C PRO A 376 -3.03 12.79 -9.98
#